data_AF-A0A2D6ZBX5-F1
#
_entry.id   AF-A0A2D6ZBX5-F1
#
_cell.length_a   1.000
_cell.length_b   1.000
_cell.length_c   1.000
_cell.angle_alpha   90.00
_cell.angle_beta   90.00
_cell.angle_gamma   90.00
#
_symmetry.space_group_name_H-M   'P 1'
#
loop_
_entity.id
_entity.type
_entity.pdbx_description
1 polymer ?
#
loop_
_entity_poly.entity_id
_entity_poly.type
_entity_poly.pdbx_seq_one_letter_code
_entity_poly.pdbx_strand_id
1 'polypeptide(L)' 'MGMQFSTFYEIIDMGGHGVFVWTAVSVSLLIFLTLIVLPVAEHSRILKNIELTMEFEAQSLRNVDAEK' A
#
# COMPACT_ATOMS: atom_id res chain seq x y z
N MET A 1 -11.37 -36.30 19.94
CA MET A 1 -10.69 -35.00 19.83
C MET A 1 -9.22 -35.28 19.51
N GLY A 2 -8.89 -35.38 18.22
CA GLY A 2 -7.49 -35.50 17.78
C GLY A 2 -7.02 -34.13 17.33
N MET A 3 -5.82 -33.70 17.72
CA MET A 3 -5.20 -32.51 17.13
C MET A 3 -5.08 -32.75 15.62
N GLN A 4 -5.67 -31.88 14.80
CA GLN A 4 -5.61 -31.97 13.33
C GLN A 4 -4.19 -31.81 12.79
N PHE A 5 -3.25 -31.32 13.62
CA PHE A 5 -1.86 -31.10 13.26
C PHE A 5 -0.98 -31.49 14.44
N SER A 6 -0.04 -32.38 14.21
CA SER A 6 0.88 -32.91 15.21
C SER A 6 2.21 -32.15 15.25
N THR A 7 2.55 -31.40 14.19
CA THR A 7 3.81 -30.65 14.09
C THR A 7 3.66 -29.42 13.17
N PHE A 8 4.45 -28.37 13.39
CA PHE A 8 4.52 -27.18 12.52
C PHE A 8 4.77 -27.51 11.03
N TYR A 9 5.47 -28.61 10.77
CA TYR A 9 5.73 -29.10 9.42
C TYR A 9 4.44 -29.53 8.71
N GLU A 10 3.49 -30.16 9.41
CA GLU A 10 2.21 -30.64 8.86
C GLU A 10 1.25 -29.49 8.51
N ILE A 11 1.48 -28.31 9.10
CA ILE A 11 0.79 -27.05 8.77
C ILE A 11 1.31 -26.49 7.44
N ILE A 12 2.62 -26.62 7.20
CA ILE A 12 3.25 -26.18 5.94
C ILE A 12 2.97 -27.20 4.83
N ASP A 13 3.19 -28.47 5.12
CA ASP A 13 2.99 -29.60 4.25
C ASP A 13 1.64 -30.26 4.53
N MET A 14 0.55 -29.52 4.24
CA MET A 14 -0.85 -29.95 4.39
C MET A 14 -1.16 -31.20 3.55
N GLY A 15 -0.65 -32.36 3.97
CA GLY A 15 -0.73 -33.63 3.25
C GLY A 15 -0.23 -33.56 1.80
N GLY A 16 0.77 -32.74 1.48
CA GLY A 16 1.28 -32.53 0.11
C GLY A 16 0.60 -31.41 -0.68
N HIS A 17 -0.41 -30.71 -0.12
CA HIS A 17 -1.09 -29.59 -0.78
C HIS A 17 -0.61 -28.20 -0.35
N GLY A 18 0.40 -28.13 0.53
CA GLY A 18 0.95 -26.89 1.06
C GLY A 18 1.31 -25.87 -0.02
N VAL A 19 1.93 -26.32 -1.11
CA VAL A 19 2.37 -25.46 -2.21
C VAL A 19 1.21 -24.66 -2.81
N PHE A 20 0.03 -25.25 -2.98
CA PHE A 20 -1.14 -24.55 -3.55
C PHE A 20 -1.74 -23.54 -2.57
N VAL A 21 -1.78 -23.87 -1.29
CA VAL A 21 -2.31 -22.99 -0.25
C VAL A 21 -1.40 -21.79 -0.07
N TRP A 22 -0.10 -22.01 0.09
CA TRP A 22 0.87 -20.94 0.31
C TRP A 22 1.07 -20.06 -0.91
N THR A 23 0.96 -20.59 -2.13
CA THR A 23 0.99 -19.76 -3.35
C THR A 23 -0.23 -18.83 -3.40
N ALA A 24 -1.43 -19.34 -3.15
CA ALA A 24 -2.63 -18.51 -3.08
C ALA A 24 -2.54 -17.44 -1.98
N VAL A 25 -2.13 -17.83 -0.77
CA VAL A 25 -1.92 -16.91 0.37
C VAL A 25 -0.89 -15.82 0.03
N SER A 26 0.23 -16.20 -0.60
CA SER A 26 1.29 -15.25 -0.97
C SER A 26 0.82 -14.26 -2.03
N VAL A 27 0.10 -14.72 -3.05
CA VAL A 27 -0.46 -13.84 -4.09
C VAL A 27 -1.48 -12.87 -3.48
N SER A 28 -2.38 -13.36 -2.62
CA SER A 28 -3.32 -12.48 -1.92
C SER A 28 -2.60 -11.47 -1.02
N LEU A 29 -1.57 -11.89 -0.30
CA LEU A 29 -0.77 -11.00 0.54
C LEU A 29 -0.09 -9.92 -0.29
N LEU A 30 0.47 -10.26 -1.45
CA LEU A 30 1.07 -9.29 -2.37
C LEU A 30 0.05 -8.27 -2.88
N ILE A 31 -1.17 -8.71 -3.21
CA ILE A 31 -2.24 -7.80 -3.63
C ILE A 31 -2.59 -6.84 -2.49
N PHE A 32 -2.77 -7.34 -1.27
CA PHE A 32 -3.04 -6.49 -0.11
C PHE A 32 -1.92 -5.49 0.15
N LEU A 33 -0.66 -5.93 0.13
CA LEU A 33 0.49 -5.04 0.27
C LEU A 33 0.49 -3.96 -0.82
N THR A 34 0.22 -4.34 -2.06
CA THR A 34 0.14 -3.41 -3.20
C THR A 34 -0.95 -2.38 -2.98
N LEU A 35 -2.14 -2.81 -2.55
CA LEU A 35 -3.27 -1.95 -2.24
C LEU A 35 -3.02 -1.00 -1.06
N ILE A 36 -2.09 -1.31 -0.16
CA ILE A 36 -1.70 -0.43 0.95
C ILE A 36 -0.58 0.52 0.51
N VAL A 37 0.45 0.00 -0.17
CA VAL A 37 1.62 0.79 -0.56
C VAL A 37 1.27 1.84 -1.62
N LEU A 38 0.42 1.50 -2.60
CA LEU A 38 -0.04 2.45 -3.64
C LEU A 38 -0.66 3.73 -3.06
N PRO A 39 -1.75 3.67 -2.26
CA PRO A 39 -2.38 4.88 -1.72
C PRO A 39 -1.47 5.61 -0.73
N VAL A 40 -0.64 4.90 0.05
CA VAL A 40 0.31 5.57 0.96
C VAL A 40 1.34 6.37 0.17
N ALA A 41 1.89 5.80 -0.91
CA ALA A 41 2.86 6.48 -1.76
C ALA A 41 2.23 7.68 -2.51
N GLU A 42 1.02 7.51 -3.06
CA GLU A 42 0.32 8.59 -3.76
C GLU A 42 -0.12 9.71 -2.82
N HIS A 43 -0.58 9.39 -1.61
CA HIS A 43 -0.94 10.39 -0.61
C HIS A 43 0.24 11.33 -0.31
N SER A 44 1.44 10.78 -0.09
CA SER A 44 2.65 11.59 0.12
C SER A 44 3.01 12.47 -1.09
N ARG A 45 2.72 12.03 -2.32
CA ARG A 45 2.96 12.82 -3.53
C ARG A 45 1.95 13.95 -3.68
N ILE A 46 0.68 13.69 -3.40
CA ILE A 46 -0.40 14.67 -3.51
C ILE A 46 -0.17 15.84 -2.55
N LEU A 47 0.16 15.57 -1.28
CA LEU A 47 0.45 16.62 -0.30
C LEU A 47 1.57 17.55 -0.76
N LYS A 48 2.66 16.98 -1.30
CA LYS A 48 3.78 17.76 -1.82
C LYS A 48 3.40 18.64 -3.03
N ASN A 49 2.52 18.15 -3.91
CA ASN A 49 2.05 18.94 -5.06
C ASN A 49 1.12 20.08 -4.65
N ILE A 50 0.30 19.89 -3.60
CA ILE A 50 -0.60 20.93 -3.10
C ILE A 50 0.20 22.08 -2.49
N GLU A 51 1.24 21.80 -1.69
CA GLU A 51 2.12 22.81 -1.10
C GLU A 51 2.75 23.70 -2.17
N LEU A 52 3.36 23.09 -3.19
CA LEU A 52 3.96 23.82 -4.30
C LEU A 52 2.95 24.69 -5.06
N THR A 53 1.74 24.19 -5.28
CA THR A 53 0.69 24.93 -6.01
C THR A 53 0.20 26.15 -5.23
N MET A 54 0.05 26.02 -3.90
CA MET A 54 -0.38 27.12 -3.04
C MET A 54 0.62 28.29 -3.02
N GLU A 55 1.92 28.00 -3.05
CA GLU A 55 2.95 29.04 -3.07
C GLU A 55 2.91 29.87 -4.36
N PHE A 56 2.70 29.21 -5.51
CA PHE A 56 2.57 29.91 -6.79
C PHE A 56 1.30 30.77 -6.87
N GLU A 57 0.18 30.30 -6.33
CA GLU A 57 -1.08 31.05 -6.33
C GLU A 57 -1.01 32.28 -5.41
N ALA A 58 -0.40 32.14 -4.23
CA ALA A 58 -0.18 33.28 -3.33
C ALA A 58 0.74 34.36 -3.95
N GLN A 59 1.70 33.94 -4.79
CA GLN A 59 2.61 34.86 -5.46
C GLN A 59 1.95 35.58 -6.65
N SER A 60 1.07 34.91 -7.40
CA SER A 60 0.38 35.53 -8.54
C SER A 60 -0.56 36.65 -8.10
N LEU A 61 -1.29 36.45 -7.01
CA LEU A 61 -2.16 37.47 -6.42
C LEU A 61 -1.37 38.71 -5.97
N ARG A 62 -0.22 38.53 -5.32
CA ARG A 62 0.67 39.65 -4.93
C ARG A 62 1.18 40.45 -6.11
N ASN A 63 1.46 39.81 -7.25
CA ASN A 63 1.93 40.52 -8.44
C ASN A 63 0.81 41.34 -9.11
N VAL A 64 -0.44 40.85 -9.09
CA VAL A 64 -1.60 41.58 -9.62
C VAL A 64 -1.91 42.82 -8.78
N ASP A 65 -1.79 42.73 -7.45
CA ASP A 65 -1.98 43.87 -6.55
C ASP A 65 -0.85 44.91 -6.63
N ALA A 66 0.35 44.50 -7.01
CA ALA A 66 1.50 45.40 -7.18
C ALA A 66 1.50 46.17 -8.51
N GLU A 67 0.73 45.71 -9.51
CA GLU A 67 0.60 46.37 -10.82
C GLU A 67 -0.53 47.42 -10.85
N LYS A 68 -1.34 47.52 -9.79
CA LYS A 68 -2.51 48.41 -9.69
C LYS A 68 -2.24 49.68 -8.91
#